data_AF-A0A397UN63-F1
#
_entry.id   AF-A0A397UN63-F1
#
_cell.length_a   1.000
_cell.length_b   1.000
_cell.length_c   1.000
_cell.angle_alpha   90.00
_cell.angle_beta   90.00
_cell.angle_gamma   90.00
#
_symmetry.space_group_name_H-M   'P 1'
#
loop_
_entity.id
_entity.type
_entity.pdbx_description
1 polymer ?
#
loop_
_entity_poly.entity_id
_entity_poly.type
_entity_poly.pdbx_seq_one_letter_code
_entity_poly.pdbx_strand_id
1 'polypeptide(L)'
;MMIADFDHPIFRNSDSIERCVYGSPAFTDPQALNSLCNFTYTLESDIYSLSVILWEISSGHMPFKNMKYEEIVIHVLKGERENPIENMPLEYIKLYKRGWNENSTDRPEVNDILEVLEQCILKKNYEIMIK
;
A
#
# COMPACT_ATOMS: atom_id res chain seq x y z
N MET A 1 -4.99 -12.06 -11.27
CA MET A 1 -4.25 -10.78 -11.39
C MET A 1 -2.78 -11.11 -11.59
N MET A 2 -2.07 -10.37 -12.44
CA MET A 2 -0.60 -10.48 -12.60
C MET A 2 0.01 -9.09 -12.38
N ILE A 3 1.14 -9.03 -11.69
CA ILE A 3 1.93 -7.80 -11.56
C ILE A 3 2.74 -7.65 -12.86
N ALA A 4 2.84 -6.42 -13.37
CA ALA A 4 3.56 -6.08 -14.60
C ALA A 4 4.39 -4.81 -14.39
N ASP A 5 5.09 -4.36 -15.44
CA ASP A 5 5.97 -3.17 -15.44
C ASP A 5 7.21 -3.32 -14.54
N PHE A 6 7.94 -4.42 -14.73
CA PHE A 6 9.22 -4.67 -14.06
C PHE A 6 10.41 -3.97 -14.74
N ASP A 7 10.17 -3.05 -15.67
CA ASP A 7 11.23 -2.40 -16.48
C ASP A 7 11.96 -1.29 -15.70
N HIS A 8 11.44 -0.92 -14.52
CA HIS A 8 12.04 0.08 -13.61
C HIS A 8 12.31 -0.44 -12.18
N PRO A 9 13.01 -1.58 -11.97
CA PRO A 9 13.34 -2.01 -10.63
C PRO A 9 14.47 -1.13 -10.07
N ILE A 10 14.24 -0.50 -8.92
CA ILE A 10 15.30 0.23 -8.22
C ILE A 10 16.28 -0.80 -7.65
N PHE A 11 17.37 -1.07 -8.37
CA PHE A 11 18.38 -2.04 -7.95
C PHE A 11 19.10 -1.59 -6.67
N ARG A 12 19.37 -2.57 -5.79
CA ARG A 12 20.00 -2.40 -4.47
C ARG A 12 21.48 -1.95 -4.50
N ASN A 13 22.16 -2.00 -5.66
CA ASN A 13 23.60 -1.71 -5.77
C ASN A 13 23.91 -0.79 -6.95
N SER A 14 24.24 0.47 -6.66
CA SER A 14 25.37 1.19 -7.26
C SER A 14 25.49 2.57 -6.59
N ASP A 15 26.72 2.94 -6.27
CA ASP A 15 27.07 4.22 -5.71
C ASP A 15 26.58 5.35 -6.64
N SER A 16 25.86 6.32 -6.05
CA SER A 16 25.47 7.61 -6.67
C SER A 16 24.53 7.56 -7.88
N ILE A 17 23.29 7.08 -7.68
CA ILE A 17 22.16 7.57 -8.48
C ILE A 17 21.24 8.31 -7.50
N GLU A 18 20.96 9.58 -7.76
CA GLU A 18 19.92 10.34 -7.06
C GLU A 18 18.61 9.54 -7.14
N ARG A 19 18.28 8.79 -6.08
CA ARG A 19 17.07 7.96 -6.00
C ARG A 19 15.88 8.85 -5.67
N CYS A 20 15.62 9.86 -6.49
CA CYS A 20 14.47 10.71 -6.27
C CYS A 20 13.20 9.90 -6.49
N VAL A 21 12.18 10.20 -5.69
CA VAL A 21 10.90 9.49 -5.75
C VAL A 21 10.28 9.66 -7.14
N TYR A 22 10.22 8.58 -7.91
CA TYR A 22 9.47 8.50 -9.16
C TYR A 22 8.17 7.74 -8.91
N GLY A 23 7.05 8.25 -9.44
CA GLY A 23 5.74 7.61 -9.34
C GLY A 23 4.70 8.43 -8.57
N SER A 24 3.54 7.83 -8.34
CA SER A 24 2.42 8.48 -7.64
C SER A 24 2.68 8.51 -6.12
N PRO A 25 2.60 9.69 -5.47
CA PRO A 25 2.90 9.84 -4.05
C PRO A 25 1.90 9.11 -3.15
N ALA A 26 0.72 8.74 -3.68
CA ALA A 26 -0.25 7.94 -2.96
C ALA A 26 0.27 6.54 -2.61
N PHE A 27 1.10 5.95 -3.50
CA PHE A 27 1.63 4.59 -3.36
C PHE A 27 3.07 4.58 -2.81
N THR A 28 3.70 5.73 -2.68
CA THR A 28 5.07 5.84 -2.17
C THR A 28 5.10 5.77 -0.64
N ASP A 29 6.03 4.98 -0.10
CA ASP A 29 6.30 4.91 1.34
C ASP A 29 6.51 6.33 1.93
N PRO A 30 5.81 6.71 3.02
CA PRO A 30 5.97 8.01 3.66
C PRO A 30 7.43 8.31 4.04
N GLN A 31 8.20 7.29 4.45
CA GLN A 31 9.61 7.48 4.79
C GLN A 31 10.46 7.78 3.55
N ALA A 32 10.10 7.21 2.40
CA ALA A 32 10.74 7.53 1.12
C ALA A 32 10.41 8.95 0.67
N LEU A 33 9.13 9.35 0.75
CA LEU A 33 8.68 10.71 0.43
C LEU A 33 9.39 11.77 1.27
N ASN A 34 9.60 11.50 2.56
CA ASN A 34 10.26 12.42 3.47
C ASN A 34 11.78 12.52 3.24
N SER A 35 12.40 11.48 2.67
CA SER A 35 13.86 11.36 2.53
C SER A 35 14.42 11.94 1.23
N LEU A 36 13.56 12.55 0.39
CA LEU A 36 13.83 13.15 -0.93
C LEU A 36 14.50 12.19 -1.93
N CYS A 37 15.79 11.87 -1.74
CA CYS A 37 16.55 10.96 -2.62
C CYS A 37 17.53 10.01 -1.87
N ASN A 38 17.49 9.96 -0.52
CA ASN A 38 18.36 9.13 0.33
C ASN A 38 17.65 7.92 0.97
N PHE A 39 16.63 7.39 0.31
CA PHE A 39 15.88 6.24 0.83
C PHE A 39 16.27 4.94 0.13
N THR A 40 16.42 3.87 0.91
CA THR A 40 16.55 2.51 0.39
C THR A 40 15.20 1.83 0.54
N TYR A 41 14.56 1.49 -0.57
CA TYR A 41 13.31 0.75 -0.56
C TYR A 41 13.49 -0.63 0.08
N THR A 42 12.52 -1.01 0.90
CA THR A 42 12.50 -2.27 1.63
C THR A 42 11.23 -3.05 1.30
N LEU A 43 11.15 -4.30 1.78
CA LEU A 43 9.93 -5.09 1.62
C LEU A 43 8.73 -4.40 2.28
N GLU A 44 8.95 -3.73 3.40
CA GLU A 44 7.94 -2.95 4.10
C GLU A 44 7.43 -1.78 3.24
N SER A 45 8.27 -1.20 2.37
CA SER A 45 7.83 -0.20 1.38
C SER A 45 6.92 -0.81 0.32
N ASP A 46 7.19 -2.04 -0.12
CA ASP A 46 6.30 -2.78 -1.01
C ASP A 46 4.97 -3.14 -0.31
N ILE A 47 5.01 -3.44 0.98
CA ILE A 47 3.79 -3.68 1.78
C ILE A 47 2.93 -2.41 1.86
N TYR A 48 3.55 -1.22 1.96
CA TYR A 48 2.83 0.04 1.94
C TYR A 48 2.06 0.22 0.62
N SER A 49 2.75 0.09 -0.52
CA SER A 49 2.12 0.26 -1.83
C SER A 49 1.05 -0.80 -2.09
N LEU A 50 1.29 -2.06 -1.71
CA LEU A 50 0.31 -3.13 -1.75
C LEU A 50 -0.94 -2.79 -0.94
N SER A 51 -0.80 -2.18 0.23
CA SER A 51 -1.94 -1.82 1.08
C SER A 51 -2.82 -0.73 0.45
N VAL A 52 -2.20 0.24 -0.20
CA VAL A 52 -2.93 1.25 -0.99
C VAL A 52 -3.67 0.59 -2.16
N ILE A 53 -3.06 -0.39 -2.83
CA ILE A 53 -3.70 -1.20 -3.89
C ILE A 53 -4.88 -2.01 -3.34
N LEU A 54 -4.75 -2.65 -2.18
CA LEU A 54 -5.85 -3.38 -1.55
C LEU A 54 -7.04 -2.45 -1.24
N TRP A 55 -6.76 -1.24 -0.76
CA TRP A 55 -7.81 -0.23 -0.60
C TRP A 55 -8.43 0.17 -1.94
N GLU A 56 -7.62 0.46 -2.97
CA GLU A 56 -8.08 0.84 -4.31
C GLU A 56 -8.97 -0.24 -4.96
N ILE A 57 -8.59 -1.52 -4.84
CA ILE A 57 -9.40 -2.65 -5.32
C ILE A 57 -10.74 -2.70 -4.57
N SER A 58 -10.71 -2.49 -3.26
CA SER A 58 -11.93 -2.54 -2.43
C SER A 58 -12.88 -1.37 -2.69
N SER A 59 -12.32 -0.19 -2.97
CA SER A 59 -13.09 1.04 -3.18
C SER A 59 -13.55 1.18 -4.62
N GLY A 60 -12.78 0.67 -5.58
CA GLY A 60 -12.95 0.97 -7.01
C GLY A 60 -12.60 2.41 -7.38
N HIS A 61 -11.87 3.12 -6.51
CA HIS A 61 -11.53 4.54 -6.66
C HIS A 61 -10.02 4.74 -6.56
N MET A 62 -9.51 5.68 -7.38
CA MET A 62 -8.12 6.15 -7.28
C MET A 62 -7.87 6.79 -5.90
N PRO A 63 -6.75 6.47 -5.22
CA PRO A 63 -6.42 7.08 -3.94
C PRO A 63 -6.17 8.59 -4.10
N PHE A 64 -6.62 9.34 -3.10
CA PHE A 64 -6.60 10.80 -3.01
C PHE A 64 -7.21 11.47 -4.25
N LYS A 65 -8.34 10.94 -4.72
CA LYS A 65 -9.02 11.41 -5.92
C LYS A 65 -9.22 12.93 -5.90
N ASN A 66 -8.88 13.59 -7.00
CA ASN A 66 -8.95 15.03 -7.22
C ASN A 66 -7.92 15.89 -6.45
N MET A 67 -6.95 15.28 -5.77
CA MET A 67 -5.83 16.01 -5.18
C MET A 67 -4.65 16.10 -6.15
N LYS A 68 -3.92 17.20 -6.09
CA LYS A 68 -2.65 17.38 -6.81
C LYS A 68 -1.51 16.67 -6.09
N TYR A 69 -0.41 16.46 -6.81
CA TYR A 69 0.78 15.77 -6.29
C TYR A 69 1.22 16.30 -4.92
N GLU A 70 1.39 17.62 -4.79
CA GLU A 70 1.86 18.27 -3.56
C GLU A 70 0.87 18.11 -2.41
N GLU A 71 -0.43 18.15 -2.71
CA GLU A 71 -1.49 17.94 -1.72
C GLU A 71 -1.43 16.51 -1.19
N ILE A 72 -1.29 15.52 -2.07
CA ILE A 72 -1.16 14.10 -1.68
C ILE A 72 0.07 13.90 -0.80
N VAL A 73 1.23 14.46 -1.18
CA VAL A 73 2.45 14.37 -0.37
C VAL A 73 2.21 14.93 1.03
N ILE A 74 1.56 16.09 1.16
CA ILE A 74 1.27 16.69 2.47
C ILE A 74 0.34 15.78 3.30
N HIS A 75 -0.72 15.23 2.71
CA HIS A 75 -1.66 14.35 3.42
C HIS A 75 -0.94 13.06 3.88
N VAL A 76 -0.17 12.43 2.99
CA VAL A 76 0.55 11.19 3.27
C VAL A 76 1.56 11.39 4.41
N LEU A 77 2.33 12.47 4.39
CA LEU A 77 3.32 12.83 5.42
C LEU A 77 2.69 13.24 6.76
N LYS A 78 1.41 13.63 6.78
CA LYS A 78 0.64 13.86 8.02
C LYS A 78 0.03 12.58 8.59
N GLY A 79 0.23 11.44 7.94
CA GLY A 79 -0.41 10.18 8.31
C GLY A 79 -1.88 10.10 7.93
N GLU A 80 -2.39 11.04 7.12
CA GLU A 80 -3.78 11.03 6.65
C GLU A 80 -3.95 9.94 5.58
N ARG A 81 -5.08 9.23 5.63
CA ARG A 81 -5.38 8.08 4.77
C ARG A 81 -6.85 8.07 4.40
N GLU A 82 -7.16 7.27 3.40
CA GLU A 82 -8.52 7.07 2.92
C GLU A 82 -9.45 6.48 3.98
N ASN A 83 -10.74 6.76 3.82
CA ASN A 83 -11.76 6.19 4.68
C ASN A 83 -11.93 4.68 4.40
N PRO A 84 -12.20 3.86 5.43
CA PRO A 84 -12.53 2.45 5.24
C PRO A 84 -13.77 2.26 4.39
N ILE A 85 -13.77 1.25 3.54
CA ILE A 85 -14.93 0.87 2.72
C ILE A 85 -15.91 0.05 3.55
N GLU A 86 -17.15 0.53 3.62
CA GLU A 86 -18.24 -0.17 4.30
C GLU A 86 -18.52 -1.53 3.65
N ASN A 87 -19.06 -2.47 4.42
CA ASN A 87 -19.40 -3.83 3.96
C ASN A 87 -18.21 -4.71 3.53
N MET A 88 -16.96 -4.30 3.80
CA MET A 88 -15.79 -5.17 3.66
C MET A 88 -15.55 -5.98 4.94
N PRO A 89 -14.99 -7.21 4.85
CA PRO A 89 -14.59 -7.97 6.03
C PRO A 89 -13.67 -7.15 6.93
N LEU A 90 -13.94 -7.12 8.23
CA LEU A 90 -13.19 -6.31 9.18
C LEU A 90 -11.68 -6.63 9.15
N GLU A 91 -11.32 -7.90 8.97
CA GLU A 91 -9.91 -8.32 8.88
C GLU A 91 -9.23 -7.78 7.62
N TYR A 92 -9.94 -7.68 6.49
CA TYR A 92 -9.43 -7.04 5.28
C TYR A 92 -9.19 -5.55 5.49
N ILE A 93 -10.10 -4.86 6.20
CA ILE A 93 -9.92 -3.44 6.57
C ILE A 93 -8.70 -3.26 7.47
N LYS A 94 -8.58 -4.07 8.52
CA LYS A 94 -7.42 -4.03 9.42
C LYS A 94 -6.11 -4.30 8.67
N LEU A 95 -6.14 -5.20 7.68
CA LEU A 95 -4.98 -5.60 6.91
C LEU A 95 -4.34 -4.41 6.17
N TYR A 96 -5.08 -3.75 5.27
CA TYR A 96 -4.52 -2.60 4.56
C TYR A 96 -4.26 -1.42 5.52
N LYS A 97 -5.03 -1.30 6.62
CA LYS A 97 -4.77 -0.27 7.63
C LYS A 97 -3.45 -0.46 8.37
N ARG A 98 -3.04 -1.70 8.63
CA ARG A 98 -1.74 -2.02 9.21
C ARG A 98 -0.62 -1.83 8.18
N GLY A 99 -0.84 -2.26 6.94
CA GLY A 99 0.23 -2.22 5.95
C GLY A 99 0.56 -0.84 5.40
N TRP A 100 -0.34 0.15 5.45
CA TRP A 100 -0.01 1.55 5.13
C TRP A 100 0.41 2.41 6.35
N ASN A 101 0.76 1.78 7.47
CA ASN A 101 1.20 2.47 8.68
C ASN A 101 2.47 3.29 8.39
N GLU A 102 2.58 4.46 9.02
CA GLU A 102 3.76 5.34 8.90
C GLU A 102 5.03 4.64 9.40
N ASN A 103 4.94 3.92 10.52
CA ASN A 103 6.03 3.11 11.01
C ASN A 103 6.13 1.81 10.20
N SER A 104 7.27 1.62 9.54
CA SER A 104 7.52 0.46 8.68
C SER A 104 7.52 -0.86 9.44
N THR A 105 7.96 -0.87 10.71
CA THR A 105 8.01 -2.10 11.52
C THR A 105 6.65 -2.60 11.98
N ASP A 106 5.62 -1.76 11.92
CA ASP A 106 4.26 -2.12 12.34
C ASP A 106 3.44 -2.71 11.18
N ARG A 107 4.01 -2.70 9.97
CA ARG A 107 3.41 -3.28 8.77
C ARG A 107 3.51 -4.81 8.84
N PRO A 108 2.50 -5.54 8.36
CA PRO A 108 2.49 -7.00 8.39
C PRO A 108 3.50 -7.58 7.40
N GLU A 109 3.94 -8.81 7.66
CA GLU A 109 4.75 -9.55 6.69
C GLU A 109 3.88 -10.11 5.55
N VAL A 110 4.50 -10.49 4.44
CA VAL A 110 3.80 -11.06 3.28
C VAL A 110 2.99 -12.31 3.65
N ASN A 111 3.50 -13.14 4.57
CA ASN A 111 2.80 -14.34 5.01
C ASN A 111 1.54 -14.01 5.81
N ASP A 112 1.59 -13.00 6.68
CA ASP A 112 0.40 -12.53 7.42
C ASP A 112 -0.67 -12.00 6.46
N ILE A 113 -0.25 -11.27 5.43
CA ILE A 113 -1.14 -10.75 4.40
C ILE A 113 -1.83 -11.90 3.66
N LEU A 114 -1.06 -12.89 3.22
CA LEU A 114 -1.59 -14.06 2.51
C LEU A 114 -2.63 -14.79 3.38
N GLU A 115 -2.30 -15.07 4.64
CA GLU A 115 -3.20 -15.77 5.56
C GLU A 115 -4.54 -15.03 5.73
N VAL A 116 -4.49 -13.71 5.97
CA VAL A 116 -5.71 -12.91 6.14
C VAL A 116 -6.55 -12.89 4.86
N LEU A 117 -5.92 -12.77 3.68
CA LEU A 117 -6.62 -12.78 2.41
C LEU A 117 -7.29 -14.12 2.13
N GLU A 118 -6.60 -15.24 2.38
CA GLU A 118 -7.16 -16.59 2.25
C GLU A 118 -8.36 -16.78 3.18
N GLN A 119 -8.25 -16.36 4.44
CA GLN A 119 -9.36 -16.41 5.39
C GLN A 119 -10.57 -15.57 4.91
N CYS A 120 -10.33 -14.39 4.32
CA CYS A 120 -11.40 -13.56 3.76
C CYS A 120 -12.10 -14.25 2.59
N ILE A 121 -11.34 -14.90 1.70
CA ILE A 121 -11.89 -15.65 0.55
C ILE A 121 -12.74 -16.83 1.04
N LEU A 122 -12.24 -17.61 1.99
CA LEU A 122 -12.95 -18.77 2.55
C LEU A 122 -14.28 -18.36 3.20
N LYS A 123 -14.28 -17.29 4.02
CA LYS A 123 -15.49 -16.76 4.65
C LYS A 123 -16.51 -16.31 3.61
N LYS A 124 -16.08 -15.57 2.58
CA LYS A 124 -16.96 -15.12 1.50
C LYS A 124 -17.56 -16.29 0.71
N ASN A 125 -16.78 -17.32 0.41
CA ASN A 125 -17.28 -18.51 -0.28
C ASN A 125 -18.34 -19.24 0.56
N TYR A 126 -18.12 -19.36 1.88
CA TYR A 126 -19.10 -19.96 2.78
C TYR A 126 -20.40 -19.14 2.83
N GLU A 127 -20.32 -17.82 2.91
CA GLU A 127 -21.50 -16.93 2.87
C GLU A 127 -22.29 -17.02 1.56
N ILE A 128 -21.63 -17.27 0.44
CA ILE A 128 -22.29 -17.49 -0.86
C ILE A 128 -23.00 -18.84 -0.87
N MET A 129 -22.38 -19.89 -0.30
CA MET A 129 -22.96 -21.24 -0.28
C MET A 129 -24.22 -21.38 0.57
N ILE A 130 -24.40 -20.52 1.58
CA ILE A 130 -25.56 -20.55 2.49
C ILE A 130 -26.72 -19.63 2.04
N LYS A 131 -26.57 -18.94 0.90
CA LYS A 131 -27.62 -18.11 0.28
C LYS A 131 -28.24 -18.85 -0.90
#